data_AF-A0A8T0D335-F1
#
_entry.id   AF-A0A8T0D335-F1
#
_cell.length_a   1.000
_cell.length_b   1.000
_cell.length_c   1.000
_cell.angle_alpha   90.00
_cell.angle_beta   90.00
_cell.angle_gamma   90.00
#
_symmetry.space_group_name_H-M   'P 1'
#
loop_
_entity.id
_entity.type
_entity.pdbx_description
1 polymer ?
#
loop_
_entity_poly.entity_id
_entity_poly.type
_entity_poly.pdbx_seq_one_letter_code
_entity_poly.pdbx_strand_id
1 'polypeptide(L)'
;TSSPDDRAFVEAAAILGLRLVSTQPDPDDNETRRLIIEYRLTEATTDSSEEPVTRLEYLVDAVLEFDSLRKRMTVMARHPDGTFNIHSKGAESSMLEPEACSGSNSRIRTMALDRATDFALGGLRTLVFATRQLSAEEYYQLLSEHRAALCLLGNARSQALKASRLKIESGLEVLGVTGVEDKLQTGVKECLEDLRNAGIQVWVLTGDKEETAVTVSQAAGHFPERMALLRITECSDYEAVAYQIFQHLSGLDAREEQRRLQERRRKKNNFTLDYEPPLIVQKAYGPSMEEVDEVIMTAVEVEEDEQSKNRLKDFKNLSCLRKRLIGFVTPQQEGKKVLRKPNRRGRFKKASIVELVHVGLAGRCNDSPVTAAIGDGGNDVSMLLQANVGIGIYGKEGCEAARAADYAISQFQDLRRLILVHGQLSYHRISMTIGLFYQKCVVLVTTQIALAFYTGFSANSWYSNNHFILFNLTLTAIPVLLFGIFEHHLTDEQLLQHPRLYRLVSSNSSPCV
;
A
#
# COMPACT_ATOMS: atom_id res chain seq x y z
N THR A 1 6.82 23.09 2.53
CA THR A 1 6.41 21.70 2.78
C THR A 1 5.37 21.36 1.73
N SER A 2 5.80 20.97 0.54
CA SER A 2 4.91 20.64 -0.58
C SER A 2 5.03 19.15 -0.87
N SER A 3 3.92 18.53 -1.25
CA SER A 3 3.89 17.17 -1.80
C SER A 3 4.81 17.07 -3.03
N PRO A 4 5.22 15.87 -3.46
CA PRO A 4 6.10 15.71 -4.61
C PRO A 4 5.40 16.17 -5.89
N ASP A 5 4.10 15.91 -5.99
CA ASP A 5 3.25 16.34 -7.09
C ASP A 5 3.22 17.87 -7.20
N ASP A 6 3.05 18.57 -6.07
CA ASP A 6 3.04 20.05 -6.03
C ASP A 6 4.36 20.64 -6.51
N ARG A 7 5.47 20.01 -6.13
CA ARG A 7 6.80 20.40 -6.59
C ARG A 7 6.94 20.18 -8.11
N ALA A 8 6.47 19.05 -8.63
CA ALA A 8 6.50 18.76 -10.05
C ALA A 8 5.72 19.82 -10.86
N PHE A 9 4.56 20.28 -10.36
CA PHE A 9 3.81 21.35 -11.01
C PHE A 9 4.53 22.70 -11.01
N VAL A 10 5.15 23.07 -9.89
CA VAL A 10 5.89 24.35 -9.81
C VAL A 10 7.12 24.32 -10.72
N GLU A 11 7.83 23.19 -10.78
CA GLU A 11 8.97 22.99 -11.70
C GLU A 11 8.51 23.02 -13.17
N ALA A 12 7.37 22.37 -13.49
CA ALA A 12 6.80 22.41 -14.84
C ALA A 12 6.36 23.82 -15.24
N ALA A 13 5.72 24.58 -14.34
CA ALA A 13 5.36 25.97 -14.59
C ALA A 13 6.61 26.84 -14.85
N ALA A 14 7.69 26.61 -14.10
CA ALA A 14 8.96 27.33 -14.32
C ALA A 14 9.58 27.02 -15.69
N ILE A 15 9.49 25.77 -16.17
CA ILE A 15 9.92 25.39 -17.52
C ILE A 15 9.09 26.10 -18.60
N LEU A 16 7.80 26.33 -18.35
CA LEU A 16 6.90 27.08 -19.24
C LEU A 16 7.04 28.61 -19.11
N GLY A 17 8.05 29.11 -18.38
CA GLY A 17 8.33 30.54 -18.25
C GLY A 17 7.61 31.25 -17.10
N LEU A 18 6.90 30.52 -16.22
CA LEU A 18 6.26 31.04 -15.01
C LEU A 18 7.04 30.61 -13.76
N ARG A 19 8.01 31.43 -13.35
CA ARG A 19 8.90 31.12 -12.23
C ARG A 19 8.40 31.74 -10.93
N LEU A 20 8.12 30.91 -9.93
CA LEU A 20 7.88 31.36 -8.56
C LEU A 20 9.21 31.81 -7.91
N VAL A 21 9.30 33.08 -7.48
CA VAL A 21 10.52 33.69 -6.94
C VAL A 21 10.48 33.82 -5.42
N SER A 22 9.35 34.25 -4.86
CA SER A 22 9.20 34.52 -3.43
C SER A 22 7.82 34.15 -2.94
N THR A 23 7.74 33.73 -1.68
CA THR A 23 6.50 33.41 -0.94
C THR A 23 6.51 34.05 0.45
N GLN A 24 7.16 35.21 0.59
CA GLN A 24 7.29 35.89 1.88
C GLN A 24 5.93 36.41 2.39
N PRO A 25 5.75 36.59 3.71
CA PRO A 25 4.61 37.31 4.26
C PRO A 25 4.52 38.71 3.65
N ASP A 26 3.31 39.22 3.51
CA ASP A 26 3.09 40.60 3.07
C ASP A 26 3.62 41.55 4.16
N PRO A 27 4.48 42.55 3.85
CA PRO A 27 4.97 43.51 4.82
C PRO A 27 3.86 44.29 5.57
N ASP A 28 2.70 44.47 4.93
CA ASP A 28 1.58 45.23 5.51
C ASP A 28 0.59 44.34 6.28
N ASP A 29 0.56 43.03 6.02
CA ASP A 29 -0.32 42.07 6.68
C ASP A 29 0.37 40.71 6.87
N ASN A 30 0.73 40.41 8.12
CA ASN A 30 1.38 39.14 8.47
C ASN A 30 0.52 37.90 8.20
N GLU A 31 -0.81 38.03 8.07
CA GLU A 31 -1.70 36.91 7.73
C GLU A 31 -1.70 36.59 6.24
N THR A 32 -1.31 37.55 5.40
CA THR A 32 -1.32 37.44 3.95
C THR A 32 0.07 37.06 3.43
N ARG A 33 0.13 36.19 2.42
CA ARG A 33 1.39 35.82 1.76
C ARG A 33 1.51 36.50 0.41
N ARG A 34 2.63 37.16 0.15
CA ARG A 34 2.95 37.77 -1.14
C ARG A 34 3.74 36.78 -2.00
N LEU A 35 3.14 36.36 -3.11
CA LEU A 35 3.78 35.55 -4.14
C LEU A 35 4.29 36.46 -5.25
N ILE A 36 5.58 36.36 -5.56
CA ILE A 36 6.19 37.03 -6.71
C ILE A 36 6.45 35.99 -7.78
N ILE A 37 5.79 36.14 -8.92
CA ILE A 37 5.92 35.25 -10.08
C ILE A 37 6.56 36.05 -11.21
N GLU A 38 7.65 35.54 -11.76
CA GLU A 38 8.29 36.06 -12.95
C GLU A 38 7.75 35.34 -14.18
N TYR A 39 7.24 36.11 -15.14
CA TYR A 39 6.79 35.63 -16.43
C TYR A 39 7.77 36.05 -17.52
N ARG A 40 8.20 35.07 -18.32
CA ARG A 40 9.10 35.25 -19.47
C ARG A 40 8.36 34.87 -20.75
N LEU A 41 8.17 35.83 -21.64
CA LEU A 41 7.59 35.59 -22.97
C LEU A 41 8.60 34.83 -23.83
N THR A 42 8.35 33.55 -24.09
CA THR A 42 9.07 32.80 -25.13
C THR A 42 8.50 33.16 -26.50
N GLU A 43 8.84 34.32 -27.04
CA GLU A 43 8.75 34.55 -28.48
C GLU A 43 10.08 34.17 -29.12
N ALA A 44 10.03 33.16 -30.00
CA ALA A 44 11.17 32.68 -30.74
C ALA A 44 11.72 33.76 -31.67
N THR A 45 13.05 33.76 -31.82
CA THR A 45 13.88 34.47 -32.81
C THR A 45 14.31 35.91 -32.47
N THR A 46 15.33 36.04 -31.63
CA THR A 46 16.58 36.74 -31.99
C THR A 46 17.63 36.60 -30.87
N ASP A 47 18.83 36.14 -31.24
CA ASP A 47 20.02 36.11 -30.40
C ASP A 47 20.49 37.55 -30.07
N SER A 48 20.02 38.13 -28.97
CA SER A 48 20.73 39.17 -28.22
C SER A 48 20.02 39.56 -26.92
N SER A 49 20.68 39.32 -25.78
CA SER A 49 20.64 40.03 -24.49
C SER A 49 19.29 40.45 -23.87
N GLU A 50 18.97 39.84 -22.72
CA GLU A 50 17.95 40.20 -21.73
C GLU A 50 16.50 40.30 -22.23
N GLU A 51 15.85 39.13 -22.36
CA GLU A 51 14.39 39.05 -22.52
C GLU A 51 13.65 39.80 -21.39
N PRO A 52 12.61 40.59 -21.70
CA PRO A 52 11.86 41.34 -20.68
C PRO A 52 11.15 40.38 -19.72
N VAL A 53 11.57 40.40 -18.45
CA VAL A 53 10.93 39.64 -17.37
C VAL A 53 9.85 40.50 -16.74
N THR A 54 8.59 40.08 -16.88
CA THR A 54 7.46 40.74 -16.20
C THR A 54 7.29 40.12 -14.82
N ARG A 55 7.26 40.96 -13.78
CA ARG A 55 6.99 40.52 -12.41
C ARG A 55 5.52 40.74 -12.08
N LEU A 56 4.84 39.66 -11.71
CA LEU A 56 3.46 39.65 -11.27
C LEU A 56 3.41 39.35 -9.78
N GLU A 57 2.60 40.13 -9.07
CA GLU A 57 2.45 40.02 -7.63
C GLU A 57 1.05 39.53 -7.28
N TYR A 58 0.99 38.43 -6.54
CA TYR A 58 -0.26 37.86 -6.05
C TYR A 58 -0.27 37.89 -4.53
N LEU A 59 -1.41 38.23 -3.93
CA LEU A 59 -1.58 38.23 -2.48
C LEU A 59 -2.50 37.07 -2.10
N VAL A 60 -2.02 36.13 -1.31
CA VAL A 60 -2.79 34.98 -0.83
C VAL A 60 -3.25 35.24 0.60
N ASP A 61 -4.55 35.52 0.76
CA ASP A 61 -5.13 35.91 2.06
C ASP A 61 -5.54 34.71 2.91
N ALA A 62 -5.81 33.56 2.29
CA ALA A 62 -6.16 32.31 2.98
C ALA A 62 -5.75 31.07 2.19
N VAL A 63 -5.31 30.04 2.92
CA VAL A 63 -4.99 28.72 2.39
C VAL A 63 -5.82 27.67 3.14
N LEU A 64 -6.68 26.98 2.42
CA LEU A 64 -7.43 25.82 2.91
C LEU A 64 -6.60 24.58 2.60
N GLU A 65 -5.79 24.17 3.58
CA GLU A 65 -4.88 23.03 3.49
C GLU A 65 -5.59 21.74 3.07
N PHE A 66 -4.85 20.87 2.39
CA PHE A 66 -5.35 19.57 1.96
C PHE A 66 -5.90 18.77 3.14
N ASP A 67 -7.06 18.17 2.93
CA ASP A 67 -7.69 17.28 3.90
C ASP A 67 -8.03 15.97 3.18
N SER A 68 -7.59 14.84 3.74
CA SER A 68 -7.86 13.49 3.21
C SER A 68 -9.35 13.20 2.97
N LEU A 69 -10.24 13.85 3.73
CA LEU A 69 -11.69 13.75 3.53
C LEU A 69 -12.17 14.56 2.34
N ARG A 70 -11.56 15.74 2.16
CA ARG A 70 -11.97 16.71 1.14
C ARG A 70 -11.31 16.46 -0.21
N LYS A 71 -10.18 15.74 -0.20
CA LYS A 71 -9.33 15.34 -1.34
C LYS A 71 -8.93 16.49 -2.26
N ARG A 72 -8.88 17.73 -1.73
CA ARG A 72 -8.52 18.95 -2.48
C ARG A 72 -7.86 19.99 -1.56
N MET A 73 -7.21 20.99 -2.14
CA MET A 73 -6.56 22.13 -1.51
C MET A 73 -7.02 23.40 -2.23
N THR A 74 -7.28 24.48 -1.49
CA THR A 74 -7.81 25.72 -2.06
C THR A 74 -7.06 26.92 -1.53
N VAL A 75 -6.85 27.93 -2.37
CA VAL A 75 -6.26 29.22 -2.00
C VAL A 75 -7.18 30.36 -2.42
N MET A 76 -7.30 31.37 -1.56
CA MET A 76 -7.94 32.63 -1.87
C MET A 76 -6.85 33.64 -2.19
N ALA A 77 -6.87 34.20 -3.40
CA ALA A 77 -5.80 35.06 -3.89
C ALA A 77 -6.33 36.30 -4.63
N ARG A 78 -5.71 37.44 -4.36
CA ARG A 78 -5.85 38.68 -5.14
C ARG A 78 -4.81 38.71 -6.24
N HIS A 79 -5.27 38.95 -7.46
CA HIS A 79 -4.44 39.00 -8.67
C HIS A 79 -3.94 40.44 -8.91
N PRO A 80 -2.84 40.60 -9.68
CA PRO A 80 -2.27 41.92 -9.98
C PRO A 80 -3.19 42.81 -10.83
N ASP A 81 -4.17 42.23 -11.52
CA ASP A 81 -5.20 42.92 -12.29
C ASP A 81 -6.34 43.50 -11.41
N GLY A 82 -6.26 43.31 -10.08
CA GLY A 82 -7.28 43.73 -9.13
C GLY A 82 -8.45 42.76 -8.98
N THR A 83 -8.39 41.59 -9.62
CA THR A 83 -9.43 40.55 -9.48
C THR A 83 -9.20 39.67 -8.24
N PHE A 84 -10.30 39.14 -7.72
CA PHE A 84 -10.32 38.28 -6.54
C PHE A 84 -10.68 36.87 -6.98
N ASN A 85 -9.78 35.92 -6.78
CA ASN A 85 -9.94 34.57 -7.30
C ASN A 85 -9.75 33.51 -6.20
N ILE A 86 -10.54 32.46 -6.28
CA ILE A 86 -10.38 31.23 -5.51
C ILE A 86 -9.83 30.19 -6.46
N HIS A 87 -8.66 29.62 -6.15
CA HIS A 87 -8.06 28.54 -6.93
C HIS A 87 -8.11 27.26 -6.11
N SER A 88 -8.63 26.18 -6.68
CA SER A 88 -8.70 24.88 -6.02
C SER A 88 -8.11 23.79 -6.91
N LYS A 89 -7.37 22.87 -6.29
CA LYS A 89 -6.80 21.68 -6.93
C LYS A 89 -7.12 20.44 -6.11
N GLY A 90 -7.46 19.34 -6.75
CA GLY A 90 -7.77 18.10 -6.04
C GLY A 90 -8.10 16.92 -6.95
N ALA A 91 -8.52 15.83 -6.31
CA ALA A 91 -9.00 14.64 -7.00
C ALA A 91 -10.26 14.95 -7.82
N GLU A 92 -10.40 14.32 -8.97
CA GLU A 92 -11.52 14.52 -9.88
C GLU A 92 -12.87 14.19 -9.26
N SER A 93 -12.93 13.18 -8.38
CA SER A 93 -14.17 12.81 -7.67
C SER A 93 -14.69 13.97 -6.83
N SER A 94 -13.80 14.64 -6.11
CA SER A 94 -14.14 15.77 -5.25
C SER A 94 -14.39 17.05 -6.05
N MET A 95 -13.57 17.31 -7.08
CA MET A 95 -13.59 18.56 -7.83
C MET A 95 -14.74 18.61 -8.83
N LEU A 96 -15.09 17.49 -9.46
CA LEU A 96 -16.11 17.44 -10.52
C LEU A 96 -17.54 17.19 -9.98
N GLU A 97 -17.70 17.14 -8.65
CA GLU A 97 -19.00 17.15 -7.99
C GLU A 97 -19.86 18.35 -8.45
N PRO A 98 -21.17 18.15 -8.66
CA PRO A 98 -22.05 19.22 -9.12
C PRO A 98 -22.07 20.45 -8.21
N GLU A 99 -21.89 20.27 -6.90
CA GLU A 99 -21.89 21.34 -5.90
C GLU A 99 -20.59 22.17 -5.94
N ALA A 100 -19.45 21.50 -6.12
CA ALA A 100 -18.15 22.13 -6.14
C ALA A 100 -17.95 22.95 -7.42
N CYS A 101 -18.11 22.31 -8.58
CA CYS A 101 -17.97 22.94 -9.89
C CYS A 101 -19.32 23.28 -10.53
N SER A 102 -20.19 23.99 -9.81
CA SER A 102 -21.47 24.45 -10.35
C SER A 102 -21.35 25.57 -11.39
N GLY A 103 -20.21 26.28 -11.42
CA GLY A 103 -19.91 27.30 -12.44
C GLY A 103 -19.61 26.70 -13.82
N SER A 104 -19.05 25.48 -13.86
CA SER A 104 -18.82 24.78 -15.12
C SER A 104 -20.06 24.11 -15.69
N ASN A 105 -20.20 24.19 -17.01
CA ASN A 105 -21.21 23.42 -17.73
C ASN A 105 -20.97 21.92 -17.55
N SER A 106 -22.06 21.15 -17.43
CA SER A 106 -22.05 19.69 -17.30
C SER A 106 -21.15 19.01 -18.35
N ARG A 107 -21.17 19.51 -19.59
CA ARG A 107 -20.30 18.99 -20.68
C ARG A 107 -18.81 19.11 -20.39
N ILE A 108 -18.37 20.23 -19.83
CA ILE A 108 -16.95 20.46 -19.50
C ILE A 108 -16.52 19.52 -18.38
N ARG A 109 -17.39 19.31 -17.38
CA ARG A 109 -17.13 18.35 -16.30
C ARG A 109 -17.01 16.92 -16.81
N THR A 110 -17.90 16.49 -17.71
CA THR A 110 -17.80 15.17 -18.34
C THR A 110 -16.51 15.03 -19.15
N MET A 111 -16.16 16.03 -19.97
CA MET A 111 -14.91 16.01 -20.73
C MET A 111 -13.67 15.97 -19.83
N ALA A 112 -13.67 16.71 -18.73
CA ALA A 112 -12.58 16.68 -17.75
C ALA A 112 -12.46 15.28 -17.10
N LEU A 113 -13.59 14.65 -16.77
CA LEU A 113 -13.62 13.30 -16.21
C LEU A 113 -13.08 12.25 -17.19
N ASP A 114 -13.49 12.34 -18.46
CA ASP A 114 -13.00 11.45 -19.51
C ASP A 114 -11.48 11.59 -19.68
N ARG A 115 -10.95 12.83 -19.70
CA ARG A 115 -9.51 13.09 -19.80
C ARG A 115 -8.73 12.64 -18.57
N ALA A 116 -9.29 12.82 -17.37
CA ALA A 116 -8.69 12.27 -16.15
C ALA A 116 -8.62 10.75 -16.21
N THR A 117 -9.64 10.10 -16.78
CA THR A 117 -9.65 8.64 -16.96
C THR A 117 -8.58 8.20 -17.97
N ASP A 118 -8.43 8.89 -19.11
CA ASP A 118 -7.38 8.63 -20.08
C ASP A 118 -5.97 8.73 -19.47
N PHE A 119 -5.70 9.76 -18.66
CA PHE A 119 -4.42 9.92 -17.97
C PHE A 119 -4.18 8.83 -16.92
N ALA A 120 -5.21 8.46 -16.16
CA ALA A 120 -5.11 7.38 -15.18
C ALA A 120 -4.81 6.03 -15.85
N LEU A 121 -5.44 5.74 -17.00
CA LEU A 121 -5.12 4.56 -17.82
C LEU A 121 -3.67 4.58 -18.31
N GLY A 122 -3.14 5.77 -18.62
CA GLY A 122 -1.72 5.98 -18.90
C GLY A 122 -0.78 5.84 -17.71
N GLY A 123 -1.29 5.55 -16.50
CA GLY A 123 -0.50 5.40 -15.27
C GLY A 123 -0.09 6.73 -14.63
N LEU A 124 -0.71 7.85 -15.03
CA LEU A 124 -0.46 9.16 -14.45
C LEU A 124 -1.36 9.40 -13.24
N ARG A 125 -0.85 10.08 -12.22
CA ARG A 125 -1.66 10.66 -11.14
C ARG A 125 -2.36 11.90 -11.63
N THR A 126 -3.68 11.94 -11.50
CA THR A 126 -4.50 13.03 -12.02
C THR A 126 -4.90 14.03 -10.96
N LEU A 127 -4.85 15.31 -11.32
CA LEU A 127 -5.45 16.39 -10.53
C LEU A 127 -6.29 17.28 -11.44
N VAL A 128 -7.39 17.78 -10.89
CA VAL A 128 -8.26 18.76 -11.53
C VAL A 128 -8.01 20.12 -10.89
N PHE A 129 -7.84 21.13 -11.73
CA PHE A 129 -7.73 22.53 -11.32
C PHE A 129 -9.01 23.27 -11.69
N ALA A 130 -9.52 24.06 -10.75
CA ALA A 130 -10.67 24.91 -10.95
C ALA A 130 -10.47 26.28 -10.29
N THR A 131 -11.11 27.31 -10.84
CA THR A 131 -11.06 28.68 -10.32
C THR A 131 -12.46 29.26 -10.16
N ARG A 132 -12.63 30.23 -9.28
CA ARG A 132 -13.83 31.07 -9.21
C ARG A 132 -13.42 32.51 -9.01
N GLN A 133 -13.87 33.38 -9.91
CA GLN A 133 -13.71 34.82 -9.75
C GLN A 133 -14.87 35.38 -8.92
N LEU A 134 -14.55 36.29 -8.00
CA LEU A 134 -15.49 36.89 -7.07
C LEU A 134 -15.49 38.41 -7.13
N SER A 135 -16.59 39.00 -6.66
CA SER A 135 -16.61 40.42 -6.29
C SER A 135 -15.81 40.64 -5.00
N ALA A 136 -15.28 41.85 -4.81
CA ALA A 136 -14.54 42.20 -3.61
C ALA A 136 -15.39 42.00 -2.33
N GLU A 137 -16.68 42.35 -2.39
CA GLU A 137 -17.62 42.21 -1.27
C GLU A 137 -17.80 40.75 -0.86
N GLU A 138 -18.07 39.87 -1.84
CA GLU A 138 -18.27 38.43 -1.57
C GLU A 138 -16.97 37.80 -1.06
N TYR A 139 -15.82 38.16 -1.64
CA TYR A 139 -14.52 37.65 -1.24
C TYR A 139 -14.21 37.96 0.23
N TYR A 140 -14.33 39.23 0.64
CA TYR A 140 -14.06 39.61 2.03
C TYR A 140 -15.10 39.07 3.00
N GLN A 141 -16.36 38.91 2.58
CA GLN A 141 -17.37 38.23 3.39
C GLN A 141 -16.94 36.78 3.69
N LEU A 142 -16.61 36.00 2.66
CA LEU A 142 -16.15 34.61 2.82
C LEU A 142 -14.89 34.50 3.67
N LEU A 143 -13.92 35.41 3.45
CA LEU A 143 -12.68 35.46 4.23
C LEU A 143 -12.96 35.75 5.72
N SER A 144 -13.85 36.70 6.01
CA SER A 144 -14.24 37.05 7.39
C SER A 144 -14.95 35.91 8.09
N GLU A 145 -15.85 35.20 7.40
CA GLU A 145 -16.53 34.00 7.91
C GLU A 145 -15.50 32.88 8.20
N HIS A 146 -14.51 32.70 7.33
CA HIS A 146 -13.45 31.71 7.52
C HIS A 146 -12.56 32.03 8.72
N ARG A 147 -12.10 33.28 8.84
CA ARG A 147 -11.30 33.75 9.98
C ARG A 147 -12.07 33.64 11.28
N ALA A 148 -13.36 33.99 11.30
CA ALA A 148 -14.22 33.79 12.45
C ALA A 148 -14.34 32.30 12.85
N ALA A 149 -14.47 31.40 11.87
CA ALA A 149 -14.50 29.96 12.13
C ALA A 149 -13.18 29.41 12.71
N LEU A 150 -12.02 29.98 12.32
CA LEU A 150 -10.71 29.61 12.86
C LEU A 150 -10.55 29.99 14.34
N CYS A 151 -11.21 31.06 14.80
CA CYS A 151 -11.19 31.54 16.19
C CYS A 151 -12.06 30.70 17.14
N LEU A 152 -12.95 29.83 16.63
CA LEU A 152 -13.79 28.97 17.46
C LEU A 152 -12.98 27.80 18.07
N LEU A 153 -13.53 27.18 19.11
CA LEU A 153 -12.93 26.04 19.81
C LEU A 153 -13.85 24.81 19.82
N GLY A 154 -13.26 23.62 19.90
CA GLY A 154 -13.97 22.35 20.01
C GLY A 154 -14.84 22.00 18.80
N ASN A 155 -15.97 21.33 19.03
CA ASN A 155 -16.85 20.84 17.96
C ASN A 155 -17.45 21.97 17.10
N ALA A 156 -17.69 23.14 17.71
CA ALA A 156 -18.21 24.30 17.01
C ALA A 156 -17.23 24.79 15.92
N ARG A 157 -15.92 24.72 16.17
CA ARG A 157 -14.88 25.03 15.18
C ARG A 157 -14.96 24.08 13.99
N SER A 158 -15.00 22.78 14.23
CA SER A 158 -15.02 21.79 13.15
C SER A 158 -16.23 21.94 12.23
N GLN A 159 -17.41 22.21 12.82
CA GLN A 159 -18.64 22.46 12.06
C GLN A 159 -18.59 23.78 11.28
N ALA A 160 -18.16 24.87 11.93
CA ALA A 160 -18.06 26.18 11.29
C ALA A 160 -17.03 26.19 10.15
N LEU A 161 -15.86 25.55 10.34
CA LEU A 161 -14.86 25.40 9.29
C LEU A 161 -15.39 24.58 8.13
N LYS A 162 -16.11 23.48 8.38
CA LYS A 162 -16.72 22.68 7.32
C LYS A 162 -17.72 23.52 6.50
N ALA A 163 -18.59 24.28 7.17
CA ALA A 163 -19.56 25.15 6.51
C ALA A 163 -18.90 26.28 5.71
N SER A 164 -17.91 26.96 6.29
CA SER A 164 -17.14 28.02 5.62
C SER A 164 -16.41 27.50 4.37
N ARG A 165 -15.72 26.35 4.49
CA ARG A 165 -14.99 25.73 3.36
C ARG A 165 -15.94 25.37 2.21
N LEU A 166 -17.12 24.80 2.52
CA LEU A 166 -18.12 24.46 1.50
C LEU A 166 -18.60 25.69 0.71
N LYS A 167 -18.77 26.85 1.39
CA LYS A 167 -19.14 28.10 0.72
C LYS A 167 -18.02 28.68 -0.15
N ILE A 168 -16.76 28.56 0.30
CA ILE A 168 -15.60 29.03 -0.45
C ILE A 168 -15.43 28.20 -1.73
N GLU A 169 -15.62 26.89 -1.62
CA GLU A 169 -15.32 25.88 -2.65
C GLU A 169 -16.51 25.51 -3.54
N SER A 170 -17.62 26.23 -3.43
CA SER A 170 -18.76 26.10 -4.34
C SER A 170 -18.64 27.08 -5.52
N GLY A 171 -19.30 26.77 -6.63
CA GLY A 171 -19.32 27.66 -7.80
C GLY A 171 -18.02 27.70 -8.61
N LEU A 172 -17.12 26.74 -8.43
CA LEU A 172 -15.87 26.68 -9.16
C LEU A 172 -16.09 26.39 -10.65
N GLU A 173 -15.18 26.87 -11.47
CA GLU A 173 -15.08 26.62 -12.90
C GLU A 173 -13.81 25.83 -13.20
N VAL A 174 -13.97 24.63 -13.76
CA VAL A 174 -12.88 23.74 -14.18
C VAL A 174 -12.03 24.43 -15.24
N LEU A 175 -10.74 24.56 -14.94
CA LEU A 175 -9.72 25.10 -15.85
C LEU A 175 -9.07 23.98 -16.67
N GLY A 176 -8.76 22.86 -16.03
CA GLY A 176 -8.06 21.77 -16.71
C GLY A 176 -7.76 20.59 -15.81
N VAL A 177 -7.26 19.54 -16.46
CA VAL A 177 -6.83 18.29 -15.83
C VAL A 177 -5.35 18.12 -16.13
N THR A 178 -4.59 17.70 -15.13
CA THR A 178 -3.17 17.43 -15.26
C THR A 178 -2.88 15.97 -14.92
N GLY A 179 -1.87 15.39 -15.55
CA GLY A 179 -1.34 14.07 -15.21
C GLY A 179 0.14 14.19 -14.82
N VAL A 180 0.51 13.66 -13.65
CA VAL A 180 1.89 13.57 -13.17
C VAL A 180 2.32 12.12 -13.19
N GLU A 181 3.43 11.83 -13.85
CA GLU A 181 4.01 10.49 -13.85
C GLU A 181 4.73 10.23 -12.54
N ASP A 182 4.29 9.22 -11.78
CA ASP A 182 5.05 8.72 -10.63
C ASP A 182 6.03 7.65 -11.11
N LYS A 183 7.30 8.03 -11.19
CA LYS A 183 8.35 7.14 -11.72
C LYS A 183 8.69 6.07 -10.68
N LEU A 184 8.56 4.83 -11.10
CA LEU A 184 9.03 3.69 -10.32
C LEU A 184 10.52 3.81 -10.00
N GLN A 185 10.89 3.43 -8.77
CA GLN A 185 12.30 3.35 -8.39
C GLN A 185 13.04 2.32 -9.25
N THR A 186 14.35 2.51 -9.39
CA THR A 186 15.22 1.56 -10.08
C THR A 186 15.19 0.19 -9.43
N GLY A 187 15.10 -0.87 -10.24
CA GLY A 187 15.14 -2.26 -9.75
C GLY A 187 13.86 -2.79 -9.10
N VAL A 188 12.77 -2.00 -9.03
CA VAL A 188 11.49 -2.45 -8.47
C VAL A 188 10.95 -3.67 -9.20
N LYS A 189 10.98 -3.64 -10.54
CA LYS A 189 10.46 -4.72 -11.39
C LYS A 189 11.16 -6.06 -11.13
N GLU A 190 12.49 -6.05 -11.22
CA GLU A 190 13.31 -7.23 -10.96
C GLU A 190 13.09 -7.76 -9.53
N CYS A 191 13.02 -6.85 -8.54
CA CYS A 191 12.76 -7.23 -7.16
C CYS A 191 11.41 -7.92 -6.98
N LEU A 192 10.33 -7.40 -7.57
CA LEU A 192 9.00 -8.00 -7.46
C LEU A 192 8.90 -9.36 -8.16
N GLU A 193 9.53 -9.49 -9.33
CA GLU A 193 9.63 -10.77 -10.05
C GLU A 193 10.41 -11.80 -9.23
N ASP A 194 11.53 -11.42 -8.61
CA ASP A 194 12.34 -12.30 -7.76
C ASP A 194 11.59 -12.75 -6.49
N LEU A 195 10.85 -11.84 -5.85
CA LEU A 195 10.00 -12.18 -4.68
C LEU A 195 8.87 -13.14 -5.07
N ARG A 196 8.25 -12.97 -6.25
CA ARG A 196 7.24 -13.89 -6.77
C ARG A 196 7.83 -15.26 -7.09
N ASN A 197 9.00 -15.29 -7.73
CA ASN A 197 9.76 -16.51 -7.99
C ASN A 197 10.12 -17.26 -6.69
N ALA A 198 10.42 -16.52 -5.61
CA ALA A 198 10.62 -17.04 -4.26
C ALA A 198 9.33 -17.60 -3.61
N GLY A 199 8.17 -17.43 -4.24
CA GLY A 199 6.87 -17.90 -3.74
C GLY A 199 6.24 -16.97 -2.71
N ILE A 200 6.69 -15.72 -2.64
CA ILE A 200 6.13 -14.69 -1.74
C ILE A 200 4.95 -14.04 -2.45
N GLN A 201 3.80 -14.01 -1.77
CA GLN A 201 2.59 -13.37 -2.27
C GLN A 201 2.63 -11.87 -1.94
N VAL A 202 2.74 -11.03 -2.98
CA VAL A 202 2.83 -9.57 -2.83
C VAL A 202 1.44 -8.95 -2.98
N TRP A 203 1.07 -8.10 -2.03
CA TRP A 203 -0.19 -7.35 -2.00
C TRP A 203 0.14 -5.87 -2.06
N VAL A 204 -0.48 -5.14 -2.99
CA VAL A 204 -0.31 -3.68 -3.11
C VAL A 204 -1.54 -3.00 -2.54
N LEU A 205 -1.32 -2.14 -1.54
CA LEU A 205 -2.36 -1.38 -0.84
C LEU A 205 -2.13 0.11 -1.10
N THR A 206 -2.95 0.70 -1.97
CA THR A 206 -2.81 2.10 -2.38
C THR A 206 -4.10 2.89 -2.18
N GLY A 207 -3.94 4.18 -1.90
CA GLY A 207 -5.04 5.17 -1.89
C GLY A 207 -5.17 5.92 -3.22
N ASP A 208 -4.34 5.56 -4.22
CA ASP A 208 -4.46 6.07 -5.58
C ASP A 208 -5.70 5.46 -6.27
N LYS A 209 -6.10 6.09 -7.38
CA LYS A 209 -7.17 5.60 -8.25
C LYS A 209 -6.89 4.17 -8.72
N GLU A 210 -7.93 3.36 -8.88
CA GLU A 210 -7.81 1.95 -9.28
C GLU A 210 -7.07 1.79 -10.61
N GLU A 211 -7.39 2.60 -11.61
CA GLU A 211 -6.77 2.52 -12.93
C GLU A 211 -5.27 2.81 -12.85
N THR A 212 -4.88 3.87 -12.14
CA THR A 212 -3.46 4.20 -11.90
C THR A 212 -2.77 3.08 -11.13
N ALA A 213 -3.40 2.54 -10.08
CA ALA A 213 -2.88 1.44 -9.28
C ALA A 213 -2.61 0.18 -10.13
N VAL A 214 -3.53 -0.16 -11.03
CA VAL A 214 -3.40 -1.31 -11.95
C VAL A 214 -2.23 -1.07 -12.90
N THR A 215 -2.18 0.09 -13.57
CA THR A 215 -1.13 0.40 -14.55
C THR A 215 0.25 0.46 -13.90
N VAL A 216 0.40 1.10 -12.74
CA VAL A 216 1.66 1.15 -12.00
C VAL A 216 2.08 -0.24 -11.53
N SER A 217 1.15 -1.07 -11.05
CA SER A 217 1.46 -2.44 -10.62
C SER A 217 1.90 -3.33 -11.80
N GLN A 218 1.27 -3.17 -12.97
CA GLN A 218 1.69 -3.84 -14.20
C GLN A 218 3.08 -3.39 -14.66
N ALA A 219 3.34 -2.08 -14.67
CA ALA A 219 4.65 -1.52 -15.01
C ALA A 219 5.75 -1.99 -14.03
N ALA A 220 5.39 -2.15 -12.75
CA ALA A 220 6.25 -2.70 -11.70
C ALA A 220 6.45 -4.22 -11.80
N GLY A 221 5.83 -4.93 -12.73
CA GLY A 221 5.97 -6.39 -12.88
C GLY A 221 5.28 -7.21 -11.80
N HIS A 222 4.36 -6.61 -11.02
CA HIS A 222 3.60 -7.29 -9.97
C HIS A 222 2.79 -8.46 -10.56
N PHE A 223 2.09 -8.22 -11.67
CA PHE A 223 1.37 -9.23 -12.42
C PHE A 223 1.37 -8.95 -13.93
N PRO A 224 1.26 -9.98 -14.78
CA PRO A 224 1.12 -9.82 -16.22
C PRO A 224 -0.25 -9.26 -16.61
N GLU A 225 -0.33 -8.53 -17.73
CA GLU A 225 -1.58 -7.89 -18.22
C GLU A 225 -2.75 -8.87 -18.43
N ARG A 226 -2.46 -10.14 -18.72
CA ARG A 226 -3.48 -11.17 -18.99
C ARG A 226 -4.08 -11.79 -17.73
N MET A 227 -3.64 -11.35 -16.56
CA MET A 227 -4.08 -11.92 -15.29
C MET A 227 -5.48 -11.43 -14.92
N ALA A 228 -6.34 -12.35 -14.48
CA ALA A 228 -7.64 -11.98 -13.95
C ALA A 228 -7.47 -11.30 -12.58
N LEU A 229 -7.86 -10.03 -12.51
CA LEU A 229 -7.78 -9.24 -11.28
C LEU A 229 -9.09 -9.35 -10.49
N LEU A 230 -8.96 -9.58 -9.19
CA LEU A 230 -10.07 -9.48 -8.25
C LEU A 230 -10.16 -8.02 -7.79
N ARG A 231 -11.19 -7.31 -8.24
CA ARG A 231 -11.44 -5.91 -7.90
C ARG A 231 -12.30 -5.86 -6.65
N ILE A 232 -11.74 -5.34 -5.57
CA ILE A 232 -12.43 -5.12 -4.30
C ILE A 232 -12.39 -3.61 -4.06
N THR A 233 -13.52 -2.94 -4.30
CA THR A 233 -13.67 -1.50 -4.22
C THR A 233 -14.81 -1.14 -3.25
N GLU A 234 -14.84 0.12 -2.82
CA GLU A 234 -16.00 0.72 -2.11
C GLU A 234 -16.41 0.00 -0.81
N CYS A 235 -15.43 -0.41 -0.01
CA CYS A 235 -15.73 -1.07 1.27
C CYS A 235 -15.57 -0.11 2.46
N SER A 236 -16.69 0.29 3.06
CA SER A 236 -16.70 1.12 4.28
C SER A 236 -16.23 0.37 5.52
N ASP A 237 -16.52 -0.94 5.56
CA ASP A 237 -16.39 -1.77 6.74
C ASP A 237 -15.67 -3.09 6.45
N TYR A 238 -15.01 -3.63 7.48
CA TYR A 238 -14.32 -4.92 7.44
C TYR A 238 -15.20 -6.06 6.93
N GLU A 239 -16.48 -6.07 7.32
CA GLU A 239 -17.44 -7.10 6.91
C GLU A 239 -17.74 -7.02 5.40
N ALA A 240 -17.76 -5.83 4.82
CA ALA A 240 -17.98 -5.63 3.39
C ALA A 240 -16.82 -6.19 2.55
N VAL A 241 -15.58 -5.92 2.96
CA VAL A 241 -14.38 -6.49 2.32
C VAL A 241 -14.39 -8.02 2.38
N ALA A 242 -14.63 -8.56 3.57
CA ALA A 242 -14.68 -10.01 3.75
C ALA A 242 -15.79 -10.66 2.89
N TYR A 243 -16.94 -9.99 2.76
CA TYR A 243 -18.04 -10.45 1.92
C TYR A 243 -17.72 -10.40 0.42
N GLN A 244 -17.12 -9.31 -0.08
CA GLN A 244 -16.71 -9.21 -1.49
C GLN A 244 -15.66 -10.28 -1.83
N ILE A 245 -14.64 -10.45 -0.98
CA ILE A 245 -13.66 -11.53 -1.12
C ILE A 245 -14.38 -12.89 -1.22
N PHE A 246 -15.36 -13.13 -0.35
CA PHE A 246 -16.12 -14.37 -0.35
C PHE A 246 -16.91 -14.58 -1.66
N GLN A 247 -17.59 -13.56 -2.17
CA GLN A 247 -18.37 -13.64 -3.40
C GLN A 247 -17.47 -13.95 -4.60
N HIS A 248 -16.31 -13.28 -4.68
CA HIS A 248 -15.35 -13.50 -5.74
C HIS A 248 -14.73 -14.91 -5.70
N LEU A 249 -14.29 -15.36 -4.52
CA LEU A 249 -13.74 -16.70 -4.34
C LEU A 249 -14.78 -17.80 -4.65
N SER A 250 -16.03 -17.60 -4.23
CA SER A 250 -17.12 -18.53 -4.54
C SER A 250 -17.40 -18.60 -6.05
N GLY A 251 -17.30 -17.46 -6.74
CA GLY A 251 -17.42 -17.40 -8.20
C GLY A 251 -16.29 -18.14 -8.93
N LEU A 252 -15.05 -18.06 -8.42
CA LEU A 252 -13.91 -18.82 -8.95
C LEU A 252 -14.07 -20.32 -8.75
N ASP A 253 -14.50 -20.75 -7.56
CA ASP A 253 -14.77 -22.16 -7.24
C ASP A 253 -15.82 -22.76 -8.20
N ALA A 254 -16.89 -22.01 -8.49
CA ALA A 254 -17.92 -22.44 -9.43
C ALA A 254 -17.38 -22.61 -10.88
N ARG A 255 -16.50 -21.69 -11.32
CA ARG A 255 -15.84 -21.78 -12.64
C ARG A 255 -14.91 -22.99 -12.72
N GLU A 256 -14.14 -23.26 -11.68
CA GLU A 256 -13.27 -24.43 -11.62
C GLU A 256 -14.04 -25.75 -11.60
N GLU A 257 -15.11 -25.83 -10.80
CA GLU A 257 -15.94 -27.02 -10.72
C GLU A 257 -16.60 -27.32 -12.08
N GLN A 258 -17.08 -26.28 -12.76
CA GLN A 258 -17.55 -26.39 -14.14
C GLN A 258 -16.45 -26.87 -15.09
N ARG A 259 -15.22 -26.36 -14.98
CA ARG A 259 -14.09 -26.80 -15.81
C ARG A 259 -13.75 -28.27 -15.55
N ARG A 260 -13.68 -28.70 -14.29
CA ARG A 260 -13.44 -30.10 -13.91
C ARG A 260 -14.55 -31.02 -14.42
N LEU A 261 -15.80 -30.58 -14.39
CA LEU A 261 -16.93 -31.32 -14.96
C LEU A 261 -16.85 -31.40 -16.48
N GLN A 262 -16.44 -30.32 -17.16
CA GLN A 262 -16.20 -30.30 -18.61
C GLN A 262 -15.04 -31.22 -19.01
N GLU A 263 -13.92 -31.21 -18.28
CA GLU A 263 -12.78 -32.10 -18.50
C GLU A 263 -13.15 -33.57 -18.28
N ARG A 264 -13.94 -33.87 -17.23
CA ARG A 264 -14.48 -35.22 -16.98
C ARG A 264 -15.45 -35.67 -18.07
N ARG A 265 -16.23 -34.76 -18.65
CA ARG A 265 -17.12 -35.04 -19.79
C ARG A 265 -16.35 -35.24 -21.09
N ARG A 266 -15.31 -34.44 -21.34
CA ARG A 266 -14.38 -34.61 -22.47
C ARG A 266 -13.64 -35.95 -22.41
N LYS A 267 -13.15 -36.35 -21.23
CA LYS A 267 -12.52 -37.68 -21.03
C LYS A 267 -13.50 -38.86 -21.16
N LYS A 268 -14.81 -38.64 -20.98
CA LYS A 268 -15.84 -39.66 -21.20
C LYS A 268 -16.32 -39.75 -22.65
N ASN A 269 -16.21 -38.68 -23.42
CA ASN A 269 -16.63 -38.63 -24.82
C ASN A 269 -15.42 -38.62 -25.75
N ASN A 270 -14.89 -39.81 -26.08
CA ASN A 270 -14.08 -40.03 -27.28
C ASN A 270 -14.98 -40.06 -28.54
N PHE A 271 -15.82 -39.05 -28.73
CA PHE A 271 -16.47 -38.79 -30.01
C PHE A 271 -16.67 -37.28 -30.15
N THR A 272 -16.10 -36.74 -31.23
CA THR A 272 -16.13 -35.34 -31.62
C THR A 272 -17.54 -34.83 -31.81
N LEU A 273 -17.84 -33.68 -31.22
CA LEU A 273 -18.81 -32.74 -31.76
C LEU A 273 -18.37 -31.33 -31.38
N ASP A 274 -18.12 -30.51 -32.40
CA ASP A 274 -17.93 -29.07 -32.27
C ASP A 274 -19.20 -28.49 -31.65
N TYR A 275 -19.04 -27.92 -30.46
CA TYR A 275 -20.08 -27.17 -29.80
C TYR A 275 -19.47 -25.87 -29.30
N GLU A 276 -19.79 -24.77 -29.97
CA GLU A 276 -19.52 -23.42 -29.49
C GLU A 276 -20.30 -23.20 -28.19
N PRO A 277 -19.64 -22.75 -27.09
CA PRO A 277 -20.35 -22.43 -25.87
C PRO A 277 -21.29 -21.24 -26.12
N PRO A 278 -22.45 -21.18 -25.44
CA PRO A 278 -23.33 -20.04 -25.58
C PRO A 278 -22.62 -18.78 -25.10
N LEU A 279 -22.75 -17.70 -25.88
CA LEU A 279 -22.41 -16.33 -25.48
C LEU A 279 -23.22 -15.97 -24.24
N ILE A 280 -22.67 -16.23 -23.06
CA ILE A 280 -23.17 -15.65 -21.82
C ILE A 280 -22.70 -14.21 -21.84
N VAL A 281 -23.64 -13.34 -22.22
CA VAL A 281 -23.63 -11.89 -22.13
C VAL A 281 -22.67 -11.42 -21.04
N GLN A 282 -21.60 -10.73 -21.46
CA GLN A 282 -20.83 -9.85 -20.59
C GLN A 282 -21.79 -8.79 -20.02
N LYS A 283 -22.45 -9.10 -18.90
CA LYS A 283 -22.81 -8.04 -17.96
C LYS A 283 -21.57 -7.77 -17.13
N ALA A 284 -20.63 -7.07 -17.75
CA ALA A 284 -19.85 -6.10 -17.02
C ALA A 284 -20.89 -5.16 -16.39
N TYR A 285 -21.21 -5.39 -15.12
CA TYR A 285 -21.70 -4.28 -14.32
C TYR A 285 -20.53 -3.30 -14.28
N GLY A 286 -20.58 -2.29 -15.16
CA GLY A 286 -19.81 -1.09 -14.94
C GLY A 286 -20.23 -0.55 -13.57
N PRO A 287 -19.27 -0.25 -12.68
CA PRO A 287 -19.64 0.30 -11.39
C PRO A 287 -20.33 1.65 -11.61
N SER A 288 -21.44 1.86 -10.89
CA SER A 288 -21.89 3.21 -10.61
C SER A 288 -20.82 3.88 -9.78
N MET A 289 -20.28 4.99 -10.29
CA MET A 289 -19.28 5.82 -9.64
C MET A 289 -19.78 6.29 -8.28
N GLU A 290 -19.09 5.93 -7.19
CA GLU A 290 -18.95 6.77 -6.00
C GLU A 290 -17.92 6.16 -5.01
N GLU A 291 -16.86 6.94 -4.75
CA GLU A 291 -15.89 6.86 -3.62
C GLU A 291 -15.03 5.59 -3.45
N VAL A 292 -13.82 5.60 -4.03
CA VAL A 292 -12.72 4.68 -3.67
C VAL A 292 -11.87 5.29 -2.55
N ASP A 293 -11.74 4.59 -1.43
CA ASP A 293 -10.89 4.98 -0.31
C ASP A 293 -9.60 4.12 -0.18
N GLU A 294 -9.60 2.85 -0.59
CA GLU A 294 -8.38 2.01 -0.71
C GLU A 294 -8.58 0.92 -1.77
N VAL A 295 -7.59 0.70 -2.66
CA VAL A 295 -7.62 -0.36 -3.67
C VAL A 295 -6.74 -1.52 -3.20
N ILE A 296 -7.32 -2.73 -3.13
CA ILE A 296 -6.62 -3.95 -2.78
C ILE A 296 -6.40 -4.78 -4.04
N MET A 297 -5.17 -4.84 -4.52
CA MET A 297 -4.82 -5.69 -5.66
C MET A 297 -4.11 -6.95 -5.20
N THR A 298 -4.70 -8.10 -5.54
CA THR A 298 -4.06 -9.40 -5.36
C THR A 298 -4.04 -10.16 -6.67
N ALA A 299 -2.85 -10.60 -7.02
CA ALA A 299 -2.58 -11.44 -8.17
C ALA A 299 -2.72 -12.91 -7.73
N VAL A 300 -3.83 -13.57 -8.05
CA VAL A 300 -3.94 -15.04 -7.92
C VAL A 300 -3.39 -15.69 -9.18
N GLU A 301 -2.12 -16.14 -9.15
CA GLU A 301 -1.50 -16.86 -10.27
C GLU A 301 -2.29 -18.15 -10.55
N VAL A 302 -3.08 -18.14 -11.63
CA VAL A 302 -3.57 -19.37 -12.25
C VAL A 302 -2.49 -19.80 -13.25
N GLU A 303 -1.39 -20.36 -12.75
CA GLU A 303 -0.39 -20.96 -13.64
C GLU A 303 -1.03 -22.12 -14.43
N GLU A 304 -0.87 -22.11 -15.75
CA GLU A 304 -1.29 -23.17 -16.67
C GLU A 304 -0.40 -24.42 -16.64
N ASP A 305 0.51 -24.56 -15.67
CA ASP A 305 1.48 -25.65 -15.65
C ASP A 305 0.99 -26.95 -14.98
N GLU A 306 1.42 -28.08 -15.56
CA GLU A 306 1.01 -29.46 -15.27
C GLU A 306 1.52 -30.04 -13.93
N GLN A 307 2.06 -29.26 -12.99
CA GLN A 307 2.55 -29.81 -11.72
C GLN A 307 1.49 -29.82 -10.61
N SER A 308 0.78 -30.94 -10.55
CA SER A 308 -0.41 -31.27 -9.76
C SER A 308 -0.27 -31.33 -8.22
N LYS A 309 0.89 -31.00 -7.63
CA LYS A 309 1.10 -31.08 -6.17
C LYS A 309 1.03 -29.74 -5.42
N ASN A 310 1.44 -28.63 -6.03
CA ASN A 310 1.35 -27.29 -5.38
C ASN A 310 -0.09 -26.76 -5.36
N ARG A 311 -0.87 -27.03 -6.42
CA ARG A 311 -2.30 -26.70 -6.50
C ARG A 311 -3.09 -27.12 -5.26
N LEU A 312 -2.83 -28.30 -4.68
CA LEU A 312 -3.61 -28.80 -3.52
C LEU A 312 -3.29 -28.09 -2.20
N LYS A 313 -2.08 -27.54 -2.02
CA LYS A 313 -1.69 -26.85 -0.78
C LYS A 313 -2.27 -25.43 -0.74
N ASP A 314 -2.15 -24.70 -1.85
CA ASP A 314 -2.72 -23.36 -1.97
C ASP A 314 -4.25 -23.39 -1.91
N PHE A 315 -4.88 -24.39 -2.54
CA PHE A 315 -6.34 -24.62 -2.42
C PHE A 315 -6.79 -24.96 -1.00
N LYS A 316 -6.01 -25.74 -0.25
CA LYS A 316 -6.35 -26.07 1.14
C LYS A 316 -6.29 -24.81 2.02
N ASN A 317 -5.29 -23.96 1.81
CA ASN A 317 -5.14 -22.69 2.50
C ASN A 317 -6.29 -21.72 2.15
N LEU A 318 -6.67 -21.60 0.87
CA LEU A 318 -7.84 -20.83 0.43
C LEU A 318 -9.16 -21.40 0.98
N SER A 319 -9.33 -22.73 1.04
CA SER A 319 -10.51 -23.37 1.61
C SER A 319 -10.64 -23.20 3.13
N CYS A 320 -9.50 -23.01 3.82
CA CYS A 320 -9.44 -22.72 5.25
C CYS A 320 -9.71 -21.23 5.53
N LEU A 321 -9.12 -20.33 4.73
CA LEU A 321 -9.46 -18.90 4.67
C LEU A 321 -10.97 -18.73 4.48
N ARG A 322 -11.53 -19.42 3.48
CA ARG A 322 -12.96 -19.50 3.17
C ARG A 322 -13.82 -19.84 4.38
N LYS A 323 -13.50 -20.90 5.14
CA LYS A 323 -14.29 -21.31 6.31
C LYS A 323 -14.18 -20.33 7.49
N ARG A 324 -13.03 -19.66 7.66
CA ARG A 324 -12.83 -18.69 8.75
C ARG A 324 -13.47 -17.34 8.44
N LEU A 325 -13.33 -16.83 7.21
CA LEU A 325 -14.03 -15.62 6.77
C LEU A 325 -15.56 -15.77 6.91
N ILE A 326 -16.13 -16.93 6.58
CA ILE A 326 -17.55 -17.25 6.82
C ILE A 326 -17.90 -17.19 8.31
N GLY A 327 -17.02 -17.68 9.20
CA GLY A 327 -17.22 -17.65 10.64
C GLY A 327 -17.13 -16.25 11.27
N PHE A 328 -16.55 -15.27 10.56
CA PHE A 328 -16.52 -13.87 10.98
C PHE A 328 -17.75 -13.08 10.54
N VAL A 329 -18.30 -13.37 9.35
CA VAL A 329 -19.43 -12.63 8.76
C VAL A 329 -20.79 -13.22 9.18
N THR A 330 -20.85 -14.48 9.60
CA THR A 330 -22.10 -15.07 10.11
C THR A 330 -22.29 -14.75 11.60
N PRO A 331 -23.44 -14.16 12.02
CA PRO A 331 -23.78 -14.09 13.44
C PRO A 331 -24.02 -15.51 13.94
N GLN A 332 -23.04 -16.09 14.64
CA GLN A 332 -23.26 -17.37 15.29
C GLN A 332 -24.31 -17.21 16.38
N GLN A 333 -25.45 -17.87 16.16
CA GLN A 333 -26.34 -18.23 17.25
C GLN A 333 -25.55 -19.10 18.25
N GLU A 334 -25.60 -18.64 19.50
CA GLU A 334 -25.25 -19.25 20.77
C GLU A 334 -24.43 -20.56 20.77
N GLY A 335 -23.26 -20.49 21.41
CA GLY A 335 -22.73 -21.63 22.15
C GLY A 335 -21.60 -22.43 21.49
N LYS A 336 -20.44 -21.80 21.21
CA LYS A 336 -19.09 -22.29 21.60
C LYS A 336 -17.98 -21.45 20.93
N LYS A 337 -17.14 -20.84 21.78
CA LYS A 337 -15.94 -20.03 21.50
C LYS A 337 -16.18 -18.71 20.76
N VAL A 338 -16.30 -17.66 21.57
CA VAL A 338 -16.16 -16.26 21.17
C VAL A 338 -14.77 -16.05 20.54
N LEU A 339 -14.68 -16.02 19.20
CA LEU A 339 -13.59 -15.29 18.56
C LEU A 339 -13.89 -13.80 18.78
N ARG A 340 -12.95 -13.10 19.43
CA ARG A 340 -13.09 -11.68 19.76
C ARG A 340 -13.37 -10.91 18.47
N LYS A 341 -14.56 -10.28 18.37
CA LYS A 341 -14.76 -9.19 17.41
C LYS A 341 -13.67 -8.14 17.69
N PRO A 342 -12.85 -7.73 16.70
CA PRO A 342 -11.97 -6.59 16.91
C PRO A 342 -12.86 -5.39 17.27
N ASN A 343 -12.69 -4.92 18.49
CA ASN A 343 -13.57 -3.95 19.11
C ASN A 343 -13.18 -2.56 18.59
N ARG A 344 -13.53 -2.19 17.36
CA ARG A 344 -13.16 -0.88 16.78
C ARG A 344 -14.20 -0.39 15.77
N ARG A 345 -14.99 0.60 16.20
CA ARG A 345 -15.75 1.52 15.34
C ARG A 345 -14.78 2.53 14.72
N GLY A 346 -13.96 2.09 13.77
CA GLY A 346 -12.98 2.94 13.09
C GLY A 346 -13.03 2.72 11.59
N ARG A 347 -12.78 3.78 10.82
CA ARG A 347 -12.68 3.78 9.34
C ARG A 347 -11.70 2.68 8.89
N PHE A 348 -12.01 2.01 7.78
CA PHE A 348 -11.14 1.03 7.13
C PHE A 348 -9.76 1.67 6.86
N LYS A 349 -8.68 0.98 7.24
CA LYS A 349 -7.28 1.43 7.07
C LYS A 349 -6.43 0.25 6.63
N LYS A 350 -5.37 0.49 5.87
CA LYS A 350 -4.36 -0.53 5.47
C LYS A 350 -4.00 -1.57 6.55
N ALA A 351 -3.85 -1.15 7.81
CA ALA A 351 -3.55 -2.05 8.94
C ALA A 351 -4.60 -3.17 9.14
N SER A 352 -5.88 -2.88 8.93
CA SER A 352 -6.96 -3.85 9.07
C SER A 352 -6.88 -4.98 8.06
N ILE A 353 -6.28 -4.75 6.89
CA ILE A 353 -6.06 -5.78 5.86
C ILE A 353 -4.99 -6.75 6.32
N VAL A 354 -3.90 -6.25 6.92
CA VAL A 354 -2.85 -7.10 7.48
C VAL A 354 -3.43 -7.99 8.59
N GLU A 355 -4.24 -7.41 9.47
CA GLU A 355 -4.95 -8.15 10.52
C GLU A 355 -5.91 -9.22 9.93
N LEU A 356 -6.65 -8.89 8.88
CA LEU A 356 -7.50 -9.82 8.14
C LEU A 356 -6.70 -11.01 7.60
N VAL A 357 -5.50 -10.78 7.06
CA VAL A 357 -4.63 -11.84 6.54
C VAL A 357 -4.16 -12.75 7.67
N HIS A 358 -3.69 -12.19 8.80
CA HIS A 358 -3.27 -12.98 9.97
C HIS A 358 -4.40 -13.85 10.52
N VAL A 359 -5.56 -13.23 10.72
CA VAL A 359 -6.72 -13.86 11.37
C VAL A 359 -7.45 -14.80 10.41
N GLY A 360 -7.52 -14.45 9.13
CA GLY A 360 -8.17 -15.22 8.08
C GLY A 360 -7.39 -16.47 7.69
N LEU A 361 -6.06 -16.36 7.51
CA LEU A 361 -5.21 -17.46 7.02
C LEU A 361 -4.63 -18.36 8.12
N ALA A 362 -4.76 -17.99 9.40
CA ALA A 362 -4.36 -18.89 10.47
C ALA A 362 -5.07 -20.25 10.31
N GLY A 363 -4.31 -21.35 10.25
CA GLY A 363 -4.88 -22.69 10.06
C GLY A 363 -5.63 -23.22 11.29
N ARG A 364 -6.18 -24.44 11.19
CA ARG A 364 -6.64 -25.23 12.37
C ARG A 364 -5.50 -25.60 13.32
N CYS A 365 -4.25 -25.50 12.87
CA CYS A 365 -3.03 -25.81 13.61
C CYS A 365 -2.30 -24.54 14.11
N ASN A 366 -2.99 -23.40 14.23
CA ASN A 366 -2.44 -22.17 14.80
C ASN A 366 -1.28 -21.48 14.05
N ASP A 367 -0.81 -22.01 12.91
CA ASP A 367 0.18 -21.32 12.09
C ASP A 367 -0.49 -20.25 11.21
N SER A 368 -0.41 -18.99 11.64
CA SER A 368 -0.66 -17.82 10.80
C SER A 368 0.50 -17.61 9.83
N PRO A 369 0.26 -17.18 8.58
CA PRO A 369 1.35 -16.82 7.68
C PRO A 369 2.15 -15.65 8.28
N VAL A 370 3.46 -15.66 8.06
CA VAL A 370 4.32 -14.53 8.40
C VAL A 370 4.08 -13.43 7.36
N THR A 371 3.66 -12.25 7.81
CA THR A 371 3.45 -11.09 6.94
C THR A 371 4.56 -10.07 7.13
N ALA A 372 4.96 -9.45 6.02
CA ALA A 372 5.82 -8.27 6.02
C ALA A 372 5.05 -7.11 5.41
N ALA A 373 5.18 -5.93 6.00
CA ALA A 373 4.63 -4.69 5.47
C ALA A 373 5.77 -3.73 5.11
N ILE A 374 5.62 -3.04 3.98
CA ILE A 374 6.61 -2.07 3.49
C ILE A 374 5.90 -0.74 3.25
N GLY A 375 6.52 0.37 3.62
CA GLY A 375 5.99 1.72 3.41
C GLY A 375 7.02 2.81 3.65
N ASP A 376 6.77 4.00 3.11
CA ASP A 376 7.66 5.16 3.15
C ASP A 376 7.06 6.34 3.93
N GLY A 377 5.72 6.44 3.97
CA GLY A 377 4.99 7.56 4.55
C GLY A 377 4.38 7.30 5.94
N GLY A 378 3.95 8.39 6.60
CA GLY A 378 3.24 8.34 7.88
C GLY A 378 1.92 7.54 7.83
N ASN A 379 1.29 7.48 6.65
CA ASN A 379 0.06 6.71 6.42
C ASN A 379 0.28 5.20 6.61
N ASP A 380 1.49 4.71 6.35
CA ASP A 380 1.82 3.29 6.38
C ASP A 380 2.28 2.82 7.77
N VAL A 381 2.57 3.74 8.70
CA VAL A 381 3.05 3.42 10.05
C VAL A 381 2.14 2.41 10.77
N SER A 382 0.83 2.59 10.66
CA SER A 382 -0.13 1.65 11.27
C SER A 382 -0.11 0.26 10.64
N MET A 383 0.17 0.17 9.34
CA MET A 383 0.31 -1.10 8.61
C MET A 383 1.62 -1.80 8.98
N LEU A 384 2.72 -1.04 9.09
CA LEU A 384 4.04 -1.54 9.50
C LEU A 384 3.99 -2.18 10.89
N LEU A 385 3.38 -1.50 11.86
CA LEU A 385 3.26 -1.99 13.24
C LEU A 385 2.34 -3.20 13.40
N GLN A 386 1.43 -3.42 12.44
CA GLN A 386 0.49 -4.54 12.47
C GLN A 386 1.08 -5.81 11.85
N ALA A 387 2.07 -5.69 10.96
CA ALA A 387 2.74 -6.83 10.33
C ALA A 387 3.68 -7.57 11.31
N ASN A 388 4.09 -8.79 10.96
CA ASN A 388 5.12 -9.49 11.76
C ASN A 388 6.50 -8.87 11.58
N VAL A 389 6.76 -8.30 10.40
CA VAL A 389 7.97 -7.56 10.07
C VAL A 389 7.57 -6.26 9.38
N GLY A 390 7.86 -5.12 10.00
CA GLY A 390 7.72 -3.80 9.40
C GLY A 390 9.00 -3.37 8.73
N ILE A 391 8.94 -2.95 7.46
CA ILE A 391 10.07 -2.44 6.68
C ILE A 391 9.77 -1.02 6.22
N GLY A 392 10.54 -0.05 6.70
CA GLY A 392 10.40 1.35 6.34
C GLY A 392 11.36 1.72 5.22
N ILE A 393 10.90 2.50 4.23
CA ILE A 393 11.77 3.09 3.21
C ILE A 393 12.12 4.52 3.63
N TYR A 394 13.38 4.91 3.51
CA TYR A 394 13.79 6.29 3.74
C TYR A 394 13.26 7.20 2.62
N GLY A 395 12.18 7.91 2.91
CA GLY A 395 11.59 8.91 2.02
C GLY A 395 12.30 10.26 2.07
N LYS A 396 12.20 11.04 0.99
CA LYS A 396 12.63 12.45 0.96
C LYS A 396 11.72 13.38 1.76
N GLU A 397 10.49 12.96 2.01
CA GLU A 397 9.42 13.78 2.60
C GLU A 397 9.28 13.58 4.11
N GLY A 398 9.81 12.47 4.64
CA GLY A 398 9.78 12.16 6.06
C GLY A 398 10.42 10.81 6.37
N CYS A 399 10.83 10.64 7.62
CA CYS A 399 11.42 9.39 8.14
C CYS A 399 10.47 8.68 9.12
N GLU A 400 9.18 8.99 9.10
CA GLU A 400 8.21 8.46 10.08
C GLU A 400 8.05 6.95 9.95
N ALA A 401 7.87 6.43 8.72
CA ALA A 401 7.82 5.00 8.45
C ALA A 401 9.12 4.29 8.88
N ALA A 402 10.28 4.82 8.47
CA ALA A 402 11.59 4.28 8.83
C ALA A 402 11.85 4.24 10.34
N ARG A 403 11.31 5.21 11.11
CA ARG A 403 11.43 5.24 12.57
C ARG A 403 10.52 4.26 13.30
N ALA A 404 9.40 3.89 12.68
CA ALA A 404 8.43 2.97 13.26
C ALA A 404 8.62 1.51 12.83
N ALA A 405 9.43 1.26 11.80
CA ALA A 405 9.71 -0.05 11.24
C ALA A 405 10.79 -0.84 12.02
N ASP A 406 10.80 -2.16 11.85
CA ASP A 406 11.84 -3.05 12.38
C ASP A 406 13.14 -2.93 11.57
N TYR A 407 13.01 -2.81 10.26
CA TYR A 407 14.11 -2.58 9.33
C TYR A 407 13.87 -1.30 8.54
N ALA A 408 14.93 -0.54 8.28
CA ALA A 408 14.87 0.63 7.42
C ALA A 408 15.81 0.45 6.22
N ILE A 409 15.26 0.57 5.01
CA ILE A 409 16.00 0.43 3.74
C ILE A 409 15.96 1.73 2.95
N SER A 410 16.94 1.94 2.07
CA SER A 410 17.05 3.18 1.30
C SER A 410 16.15 3.18 0.07
N GLN A 411 16.09 2.04 -0.63
CA GLN A 411 15.35 1.87 -1.87
C GLN A 411 14.61 0.54 -1.85
N PHE A 412 13.56 0.44 -2.65
CA PHE A 412 12.76 -0.79 -2.73
C PHE A 412 13.59 -2.00 -3.20
N GLN A 413 14.59 -1.81 -4.07
CA GLN A 413 15.45 -2.90 -4.56
C GLN A 413 16.28 -3.60 -3.47
N ASP A 414 16.56 -2.91 -2.36
CA ASP A 414 17.33 -3.48 -1.23
C ASP A 414 16.54 -4.60 -0.53
N LEU A 415 15.21 -4.59 -0.68
CA LEU A 415 14.30 -5.61 -0.18
C LEU A 415 14.66 -7.00 -0.71
N ARG A 416 15.10 -7.08 -1.98
CA ARG A 416 15.53 -8.34 -2.59
C ARG A 416 16.62 -9.01 -1.76
N ARG A 417 17.66 -8.26 -1.40
CA ARG A 417 18.78 -8.78 -0.61
C ARG A 417 18.37 -9.03 0.84
N LEU A 418 17.59 -8.13 1.42
CA LEU A 418 17.11 -8.28 2.80
C LEU A 418 16.34 -9.59 3.00
N ILE A 419 15.41 -9.90 2.11
CA ILE A 419 14.57 -11.10 2.25
C ILE A 419 15.33 -12.35 1.77
N LEU A 420 15.83 -12.36 0.53
CA LEU A 420 16.34 -13.59 -0.10
C LEU A 420 17.69 -14.03 0.47
N VAL A 421 18.54 -13.08 0.90
CA VAL A 421 19.86 -13.39 1.45
C VAL A 421 19.79 -13.41 2.97
N HIS A 422 19.53 -12.26 3.59
CA HIS A 422 19.59 -12.15 5.05
C HIS A 422 18.46 -12.93 5.74
N GLY A 423 17.26 -12.91 5.20
CA GLY A 423 16.13 -13.70 5.72
C GLY A 423 16.41 -15.21 5.71
N GLN A 424 16.86 -15.74 4.57
CA GLN A 424 17.18 -17.17 4.43
C GLN A 424 18.37 -17.60 5.30
N LEU A 425 19.45 -16.83 5.31
CA LEU A 425 20.62 -17.11 6.16
C LEU A 425 20.27 -17.06 7.65
N SER A 426 19.51 -16.05 8.08
CA SER A 426 19.07 -15.90 9.48
C SER A 426 18.20 -17.07 9.91
N TYR A 427 17.22 -17.47 9.08
CA TYR A 427 16.37 -18.64 9.36
C TYR A 427 17.20 -19.91 9.52
N HIS A 428 18.13 -20.19 8.60
CA HIS A 428 18.98 -21.37 8.66
C HIS A 428 19.88 -21.37 9.90
N ARG A 429 20.55 -20.24 10.17
CA ARG A 429 21.43 -20.05 11.34
C ARG A 429 20.68 -20.31 12.64
N ILE A 430 19.53 -19.66 12.83
CA ILE A 430 18.75 -19.78 14.06
C ILE A 430 18.24 -21.21 14.23
N SER A 431 17.68 -21.82 13.17
CA SER A 431 17.14 -23.18 13.22
C SER A 431 18.21 -24.22 13.61
N MET A 432 19.37 -24.18 12.95
CA MET A 432 20.48 -25.09 13.25
C MET A 432 21.10 -24.82 14.62
N THR A 433 21.26 -23.55 15.01
CA THR A 433 21.80 -23.18 16.33
C THR A 433 20.91 -23.67 17.47
N ILE A 434 19.58 -23.54 17.33
CA ILE A 434 18.62 -24.09 18.30
C ILE A 434 18.72 -25.61 18.36
N GLY A 435 18.82 -26.29 17.20
CA GLY A 435 18.99 -27.74 17.13
C GLY A 435 20.26 -28.22 17.85
N LEU A 436 21.40 -27.58 17.57
CA LEU A 436 22.68 -27.85 18.23
C LEU A 436 22.65 -27.57 19.73
N PHE A 437 22.02 -26.47 20.14
CA PHE A 437 21.84 -26.13 21.55
C PHE A 437 20.94 -27.12 22.28
N TYR A 438 19.91 -27.66 21.63
CA TYR A 438 19.08 -28.71 22.21
C TYR A 438 19.87 -30.02 22.31
N GLN A 439 20.56 -30.42 21.24
CA GLN A 439 21.35 -31.64 21.20
C GLN A 439 22.42 -31.68 22.29
N LYS A 440 23.17 -30.59 22.51
CA LYS A 440 24.20 -30.56 23.57
C LYS A 440 23.60 -30.76 24.97
N CYS A 441 22.43 -30.19 25.23
CA CYS A 441 21.75 -30.30 26.52
C CYS A 441 21.22 -31.72 26.74
N VAL A 442 20.61 -32.31 25.70
CA VAL A 442 20.13 -33.70 25.74
C VAL A 442 21.29 -34.66 26.02
N VAL A 443 22.40 -34.55 25.27
CA VAL A 443 23.58 -35.43 25.49
C VAL A 443 24.07 -35.34 26.93
N LEU A 444 24.23 -34.13 27.49
CA LEU A 444 24.67 -33.95 28.86
C LEU A 444 23.72 -34.63 29.87
N VAL A 445 22.41 -34.42 29.74
CA VAL A 445 21.41 -35.02 30.64
C VAL A 445 21.35 -36.54 30.47
N THR A 446 21.42 -37.05 29.24
CA THR A 446 21.41 -38.50 28.97
C THR A 446 22.63 -39.19 29.60
N THR A 447 23.81 -38.57 29.60
CA THR A 447 24.98 -39.14 30.31
C THR A 447 24.75 -39.22 31.82
N GLN A 448 24.10 -38.23 32.43
CA GLN A 448 23.77 -38.25 33.86
C GLN A 448 22.75 -39.33 34.19
N ILE A 449 21.71 -39.48 33.37
CA ILE A 449 20.71 -40.54 33.51
C ILE A 449 21.38 -41.93 33.40
N ALA A 450 22.25 -42.12 32.40
CA ALA A 450 22.98 -43.36 32.23
C ALA A 450 23.84 -43.71 33.46
N LEU A 451 24.56 -42.73 34.03
CA LEU A 451 25.34 -42.92 35.25
C LEU A 451 24.47 -43.19 36.48
N ALA A 452 23.27 -42.60 36.56
CA ALA A 452 22.33 -42.82 37.65
C ALA A 452 21.85 -44.28 37.72
N PHE A 453 21.73 -44.98 36.58
CA PHE A 453 21.43 -46.41 36.57
C PHE A 453 22.52 -47.24 37.27
N TYR A 454 23.79 -46.89 37.07
CA TYR A 454 24.91 -47.59 37.72
C TYR A 454 24.99 -47.33 39.23
N THR A 455 24.53 -46.17 39.70
CA THR A 455 24.56 -45.81 41.13
C THR A 455 23.25 -46.09 41.86
N GLY A 456 22.32 -46.85 41.26
CA GLY A 456 21.03 -47.19 41.87
C GLY A 456 20.16 -45.97 42.16
N PHE A 457 20.22 -44.93 41.32
CA PHE A 457 19.47 -43.68 41.46
C PHE A 457 19.73 -42.89 42.76
N SER A 458 20.93 -43.02 43.34
CA SER A 458 21.33 -42.28 44.54
C SER A 458 21.42 -40.75 44.39
N ALA A 459 21.05 -40.18 43.23
CA ALA A 459 21.05 -38.76 42.88
C ALA A 459 22.41 -38.02 43.03
N ASN A 460 23.52 -38.75 43.09
CA ASN A 460 24.85 -38.15 43.17
C ASN A 460 25.29 -37.62 41.78
N SER A 461 25.57 -36.32 41.69
CA SER A 461 26.14 -35.72 40.48
C SER A 461 27.62 -36.10 40.38
N TRP A 462 27.98 -36.81 39.30
CA TRP A 462 29.37 -37.12 38.97
C TRP A 462 30.16 -35.90 38.49
N TYR A 463 29.46 -34.91 37.94
CA TYR A 463 30.07 -33.66 37.51
C TYR A 463 30.10 -32.67 38.69
N SER A 464 31.26 -32.08 38.95
CA SER A 464 31.32 -30.96 39.90
C SER A 464 30.60 -29.75 39.32
N ASN A 465 30.07 -28.89 40.20
CA ASN A 465 29.29 -27.72 39.81
C ASN A 465 30.05 -26.82 38.81
N ASN A 466 31.36 -26.67 39.01
CA ASN A 466 32.22 -25.88 38.11
C ASN A 466 32.30 -26.46 36.69
N HIS A 467 32.34 -27.79 36.55
CA HIS A 467 32.36 -28.43 35.22
C HIS A 467 31.03 -28.25 34.49
N PHE A 468 29.90 -28.34 35.20
CA PHE A 468 28.58 -28.14 34.62
C PHE A 468 28.40 -26.69 34.12
N ILE A 469 28.85 -25.71 34.91
CA ILE A 469 28.85 -24.30 34.53
C ILE A 469 29.78 -24.07 33.32
N LEU A 470 31.00 -24.58 33.36
CA LEU A 470 31.99 -24.38 32.30
C LEU A 470 31.50 -24.99 30.96
N PHE A 471 30.93 -26.19 31.00
CA PHE A 471 30.38 -26.87 29.83
C PHE A 471 29.27 -26.05 29.16
N ASN A 472 28.28 -25.59 29.94
CA ASN A 472 27.11 -24.90 29.40
C ASN A 472 27.38 -23.44 29.00
N LEU A 473 28.22 -22.72 29.74
CA LEU A 473 28.44 -21.29 29.53
C LEU A 473 29.56 -21.00 28.53
N THR A 474 30.60 -21.82 28.48
CA THR A 474 31.82 -21.49 27.72
C THR A 474 32.16 -22.53 26.66
N LEU A 475 32.45 -23.77 27.05
CA LEU A 475 33.01 -24.78 26.14
C LEU A 475 32.08 -25.14 24.98
N THR A 476 30.77 -25.21 25.22
CA THR A 476 29.80 -25.59 24.19
C THR A 476 28.94 -24.44 23.68
N ALA A 477 28.76 -23.36 24.46
CA ALA A 477 27.99 -22.21 24.00
C ALA A 477 28.76 -21.36 22.98
N ILE A 478 30.06 -21.17 23.15
CA ILE A 478 30.87 -20.35 22.22
C ILE A 478 30.90 -20.95 20.81
N PRO A 479 31.19 -22.26 20.61
CA PRO A 479 31.17 -22.85 19.26
C PRO A 479 29.78 -22.78 18.60
N VAL A 480 28.71 -23.02 19.37
CA VAL A 480 27.32 -22.94 18.86
C VAL A 480 26.96 -21.50 18.48
N LEU A 481 27.41 -20.50 19.24
CA LEU A 481 27.22 -19.09 18.92
C LEU A 481 28.01 -18.69 17.66
N LEU A 482 29.28 -19.10 17.55
CA LEU A 482 30.12 -18.80 16.38
C LEU A 482 29.52 -19.41 15.11
N PHE A 483 29.03 -20.65 15.19
CA PHE A 483 28.26 -21.27 14.11
C PHE A 483 27.03 -20.41 13.76
N GLY A 484 26.21 -20.04 14.75
CA GLY A 484 25.01 -19.21 14.51
C GLY A 484 25.27 -17.83 13.90
N ILE A 485 26.46 -17.25 14.08
CA ILE A 485 26.81 -15.92 13.53
C ILE A 485 27.41 -16.04 12.13
N PHE A 486 28.37 -16.97 11.94
CA PHE A 486 29.22 -17.02 10.75
C PHE A 486 28.84 -18.09 9.73
N GLU A 487 27.89 -18.97 10.04
CA GLU A 487 27.50 -20.04 9.10
C GLU A 487 26.93 -19.47 7.80
N HIS A 488 27.43 -19.96 6.67
CA HIS A 488 26.96 -19.64 5.33
C HIS A 488 26.85 -20.92 4.51
N HIS A 489 25.67 -21.55 4.52
CA HIS A 489 25.39 -22.75 3.74
C HIS A 489 25.35 -22.49 2.22
N LEU A 490 25.06 -21.25 1.81
CA LEU A 490 25.01 -20.79 0.43
C LEU A 490 25.63 -19.39 0.34
N THR A 491 26.19 -19.06 -0.83
CA THR A 491 26.74 -17.71 -1.09
C THR A 491 25.64 -16.70 -1.42
N ASP A 492 25.86 -15.43 -1.10
CA ASP A 492 24.94 -14.32 -1.42
C ASP A 492 24.54 -14.31 -2.91
N GLU A 493 25.50 -14.55 -3.81
CA GLU A 493 25.26 -14.56 -5.25
C GLU A 493 24.33 -15.69 -5.69
N GLN A 494 24.51 -16.89 -5.14
CA GLN A 494 23.65 -18.04 -5.45
C GLN A 494 22.21 -17.83 -4.99
N LEU A 495 22.02 -17.19 -3.82
CA LEU A 495 20.70 -16.88 -3.28
C LEU A 495 19.97 -15.83 -4.14
N LEU A 496 20.70 -14.84 -4.66
CA LEU A 496 20.14 -13.83 -5.55
C LEU A 496 19.86 -14.37 -6.97
N GLN A 497 20.71 -15.25 -7.50
CA GLN A 497 20.52 -15.86 -8.83
C GLN A 497 19.38 -16.89 -8.85
N HIS A 498 19.09 -17.53 -7.71
CA HIS A 498 18.06 -18.56 -7.61
C HIS A 498 17.03 -18.28 -6.50
N PRO A 499 16.14 -17.28 -6.67
CA PRO A 499 15.12 -16.92 -5.67
C PRO A 499 14.20 -18.08 -5.26
N ARG A 500 14.01 -19.06 -6.15
CA ARG A 500 13.20 -20.27 -5.89
C ARG A 500 13.67 -21.07 -4.68
N LEU A 501 14.95 -20.98 -4.29
CA LEU A 501 15.50 -21.66 -3.11
C LEU A 501 14.80 -21.23 -1.82
N TYR A 502 14.28 -20.00 -1.77
CA TYR A 502 13.52 -19.49 -0.62
C TYR A 502 12.26 -20.31 -0.32
N ARG A 503 11.66 -20.99 -1.32
CA ARG A 503 10.48 -21.86 -1.13
C ARG A 503 10.77 -23.05 -0.20
N LEU A 504 12.01 -23.52 -0.16
CA LEU A 504 12.42 -24.60 0.74
C LEU A 504 12.27 -24.16 2.20
N VAL A 505 12.69 -22.93 2.48
CA VAL A 505 12.57 -22.31 3.81
C VAL A 505 11.13 -21.99 4.14
N SER A 506 10.36 -21.40 3.21
CA SER A 506 8.98 -20.97 3.48
C SER A 506 8.02 -22.13 3.78
N SER A 507 8.33 -23.33 3.31
CA SER A 507 7.53 -24.54 3.55
C SER A 507 7.74 -25.18 4.94
N ASN A 508 8.57 -24.58 5.80
CA ASN A 508 9.05 -25.20 7.05
C ASN A 508 9.58 -26.62 6.82
N SER A 509 10.08 -26.91 5.61
CA SER A 509 10.72 -28.19 5.34
C SER A 509 12.02 -28.22 6.12
N SER A 510 12.22 -29.28 6.89
CA SER A 510 13.48 -29.52 7.60
C SER A 510 14.64 -29.33 6.62
N PRO A 511 15.74 -28.67 6.99
CA PRO A 511 16.94 -28.75 6.16
C PRO A 511 17.27 -30.23 6.04
N CYS A 512 17.07 -30.80 4.84
CA CYS A 512 17.45 -32.17 4.56
C CYS A 512 18.97 -32.21 4.73
N VAL A 513 19.40 -32.86 5.82
CA VAL A 513 20.79 -33.25 6.07
C VAL A 513 21.20 -34.32 5.07
#